data_AF-A0A7U9ESQ1-F1
#
_entry.id   AF-A0A7U9ESQ1-F1
#
_cell.length_a   1.000
_cell.length_b   1.000
_cell.length_c   1.000
_cell.angle_alpha   90.00
_cell.angle_beta   90.00
_cell.angle_gamma   90.00
#
_symmetry.space_group_name_H-M   'P 1'
#
loop_
_entity.id
_entity.type
_entity.pdbx_description
1 polymer ?
#
loop_
_entity_poly.entity_id
_entity_poly.type
_entity_poly.pdbx_seq_one_letter_code
_entity_poly.pdbx_strand_id
1 'polypeptide(L)'
;MLSLFSWNVLLLWFGRLPKRIALPMALLFGLAGGMMEVEKWLSLSRTLTFFPFFLLGFFFQKSAIERLFAAPVRLVSLFVLVGMFFVIHFGFPDLPQDWLYGSKSYDTLGVSESAGIASRLAIYGASLLMMFGFLSLIPSRRFSFSVLGARTFYIYILHGFILKYLHETPFPDFIMDVHGYPLLLALSVAMMLILGSKPVVRLVRPLLEWRWPNWRQTTT
;
A
#
# COMPACT_ATOMS: atom_id res chain seq x y z
N MET A 1 9.51 4.16 0.34
CA MET A 1 10.58 4.36 1.35
C MET A 1 10.57 5.80 1.87
N LEU A 2 10.77 6.82 1.03
CA LEU A 2 10.72 8.24 1.45
C LEU A 2 9.38 8.62 2.13
N SER A 3 8.25 8.18 1.56
CA SER A 3 6.92 8.52 2.10
C SER A 3 6.70 8.04 3.54
N LEU A 4 7.14 6.82 3.87
CA LEU A 4 7.03 6.29 5.23
C LEU A 4 7.86 7.09 6.23
N PHE A 5 9.08 7.48 5.83
CA PHE A 5 9.91 8.36 6.64
C PHE A 5 9.22 9.71 6.87
N SER A 6 8.75 10.35 5.79
CA SER A 6 8.04 11.64 5.86
C SER A 6 6.77 11.56 6.72
N TRP A 7 5.99 10.48 6.61
CA TRP A 7 4.80 10.28 7.46
C TRP A 7 5.14 10.15 8.94
N ASN A 8 6.22 9.46 9.30
CA ASN A 8 6.68 9.38 10.69
C ASN A 8 7.13 10.74 11.22
N VAL A 9 7.79 11.56 10.39
CA VAL A 9 8.14 12.94 10.76
C VAL A 9 6.87 13.79 10.94
N LEU A 10 5.90 13.69 10.02
CA LEU A 10 4.63 14.40 10.12
C LEU A 10 3.83 13.95 11.36
N LEU A 11 3.88 12.67 11.73
CA LEU A 11 3.23 12.16 12.94
C LEU A 11 3.71 12.83 14.23
N LEU A 12 4.97 13.29 14.31
CA LEU A 12 5.46 14.01 15.49
C LEU A 12 4.63 15.28 15.76
N TRP A 13 4.10 15.90 14.71
CA TRP A 13 3.25 17.08 14.80
C TRP A 13 1.78 16.71 14.87
N PHE A 14 1.28 15.92 13.91
CA PHE A 14 -0.15 15.57 13.81
C PHE A 14 -0.62 14.62 14.91
N GLY A 15 0.27 13.80 15.47
CA GLY A 15 -0.06 12.88 16.57
C GLY A 15 -0.34 13.60 17.89
N ARG A 16 0.08 14.87 18.04
CA ARG A 16 -0.24 15.70 19.21
C ARG A 16 -1.58 16.42 19.11
N LEU A 17 -2.16 16.47 17.91
CA LEU A 17 -3.44 17.14 17.67
C LEU A 17 -4.61 16.20 17.97
N PRO A 18 -5.77 16.73 18.40
CA PRO A 18 -6.97 15.92 18.54
C PRO A 18 -7.40 15.39 17.17
N LYS A 19 -7.84 14.12 17.12
CA LYS A 19 -8.27 13.43 15.89
C LYS A 19 -9.26 14.20 15.02
N ARG A 20 -10.11 15.03 15.65
CA ARG A 20 -11.13 15.85 14.98
C ARG A 20 -10.54 17.01 14.16
N ILE A 21 -9.31 17.44 14.46
CA ILE A 21 -8.61 18.52 13.78
C ILE A 21 -7.53 17.94 12.86
N ALA A 22 -6.81 16.91 13.33
CA ALA A 22 -5.71 16.30 12.60
C ALA A 22 -6.14 15.66 11.27
N LEU A 23 -7.30 14.97 11.24
CA LEU A 23 -7.80 14.29 10.05
C LEU A 23 -8.28 15.27 8.95
N PRO A 24 -9.12 16.28 9.26
CA PRO A 24 -9.46 17.29 8.25
C PRO A 24 -8.25 18.05 7.74
N MET A 25 -7.30 18.41 8.60
CA MET A 25 -6.07 19.07 8.15
C MET A 25 -5.26 18.18 7.20
N ALA A 26 -5.08 16.89 7.54
CA ALA A 26 -4.39 15.96 6.64
C ALA A 26 -5.10 15.85 5.29
N LEU A 27 -6.43 15.77 5.30
CA LEU A 27 -7.25 15.73 4.09
C LEU A 27 -7.05 17.00 3.24
N LEU A 28 -7.09 18.17 3.87
CA LEU A 28 -6.83 19.45 3.21
C LEU A 28 -5.42 19.50 2.62
N PHE A 29 -4.39 19.01 3.33
CA PHE A 29 -3.04 18.91 2.79
C PHE A 29 -2.94 17.96 1.60
N GLY A 30 -3.67 16.84 1.61
CA GLY A 30 -3.73 15.91 0.48
C GLY A 30 -4.44 16.50 -0.75
N LEU A 31 -5.48 17.32 -0.54
CA LEU A 31 -6.19 18.03 -1.60
C LEU A 31 -5.34 19.19 -2.16
N ALA A 32 -4.75 20.01 -1.29
CA ALA A 32 -3.86 21.11 -1.66
C ALA A 32 -2.61 20.61 -2.39
N GLY A 33 -2.10 19.42 -2.03
CA GLY A 33 -1.00 18.77 -2.74
C GLY A 33 -1.31 18.40 -4.20
N GLY A 34 -2.59 18.34 -4.58
CA GLY A 34 -3.04 18.18 -5.98
C GLY A 34 -3.19 19.49 -6.74
N MET A 35 -3.22 20.63 -6.04
CA MET A 35 -3.30 21.97 -6.65
C MET A 35 -1.91 22.52 -6.99
N MET A 36 -0.88 22.10 -6.27
CA MET A 36 0.49 22.53 -6.54
C MET A 36 1.11 21.64 -7.62
N GLU A 37 1.78 22.23 -8.62
CA GLU A 37 2.64 21.54 -9.60
C GLU A 37 3.94 21.03 -8.94
N VAL A 38 3.82 20.26 -7.85
CA VAL A 38 4.95 19.53 -7.23
C VAL A 38 5.23 18.24 -8.00
N GLU A 39 4.92 18.22 -9.30
CA GLU A 39 5.11 17.07 -10.18
C GLU A 39 6.60 16.76 -10.40
N LYS A 40 7.44 17.80 -10.39
CA LYS A 40 8.88 17.69 -10.65
C LYS A 40 9.74 17.36 -9.42
N TRP A 41 9.23 17.54 -8.20
CA TRP A 41 10.00 17.35 -6.98
C TRP A 41 9.50 16.13 -6.18
N LEU A 42 10.05 14.95 -6.48
CA LEU A 42 10.38 13.92 -5.48
C LEU A 42 9.24 13.24 -4.70
N SER A 43 8.25 12.61 -5.34
CA SER A 43 7.28 11.70 -4.67
C SER A 43 6.49 12.33 -3.50
N LEU A 44 6.58 13.64 -3.31
CA LEU A 44 6.00 14.39 -2.20
C LEU A 44 4.50 14.55 -2.37
N SER A 45 4.03 14.80 -3.60
CA SER A 45 2.61 14.81 -3.95
C SER A 45 1.91 13.52 -3.52
N ARG A 46 2.49 12.35 -3.84
CA ARG A 46 2.00 11.04 -3.38
C ARG A 46 2.01 10.91 -1.86
N THR A 47 3.07 11.39 -1.22
CA THR A 47 3.22 11.33 0.23
C THR A 47 2.12 12.12 0.94
N LEU A 48 1.81 13.33 0.46
CA LEU A 48 0.74 14.17 1.01
C LEU A 48 -0.65 13.60 0.72
N THR A 49 -0.86 13.11 -0.51
CA THR A 49 -2.13 12.49 -0.93
C THR A 49 -2.52 11.29 -0.05
N PHE A 50 -1.56 10.43 0.28
CA PHE A 50 -1.83 9.22 1.07
C PHE A 50 -1.67 9.40 2.59
N PHE A 51 -1.17 10.55 3.06
CA PHE A 51 -1.01 10.83 4.49
C PHE A 51 -2.31 10.73 5.32
N PRO A 52 -3.49 11.18 4.83
CA PRO A 52 -4.75 11.04 5.57
C PRO A 52 -5.07 9.58 5.93
N PHE A 53 -4.82 8.65 4.99
CA PHE A 53 -5.05 7.23 5.22
C PHE A 53 -4.13 6.68 6.32
N PHE A 54 -2.85 7.08 6.28
CA PHE A 54 -1.87 6.68 7.29
C PHE A 54 -2.23 7.21 8.68
N LEU A 55 -2.62 8.49 8.76
CA LEU A 55 -3.05 9.12 10.00
C LEU A 55 -4.35 8.52 10.55
N LEU A 56 -5.28 8.16 9.67
CA LEU A 56 -6.52 7.48 10.03
C LEU A 56 -6.22 6.11 10.66
N GLY A 57 -5.31 5.34 10.07
CA GLY A 57 -4.82 4.09 10.65
C GLY A 57 -4.15 4.27 12.02
N PHE A 58 -3.39 5.35 12.20
CA PHE A 58 -2.72 5.67 13.48
C PHE A 58 -3.71 5.96 14.62
N PHE A 59 -4.79 6.69 14.35
CA PHE A 59 -5.82 6.99 15.36
C PHE A 59 -6.81 5.84 15.61
N PHE A 60 -6.76 4.77 14.83
CA PHE A 60 -7.70 3.67 14.94
C PHE A 60 -7.44 2.86 16.22
N GLN A 61 -8.50 2.66 17.01
CA GLN A 61 -8.41 1.87 18.23
C GLN A 61 -8.54 0.38 17.91
N LYS A 62 -7.81 -0.46 18.65
CA LYS A 62 -7.84 -1.92 18.51
C LYS A 62 -9.26 -2.49 18.61
N SER A 63 -10.08 -1.98 19.51
CA SER A 63 -11.49 -2.39 19.68
C SER A 63 -12.35 -2.12 18.45
N ALA A 64 -12.07 -1.04 17.71
CA ALA A 64 -12.77 -0.74 16.45
C ALA A 64 -12.34 -1.70 15.34
N ILE A 65 -11.05 -2.08 15.32
CA ILE A 65 -10.54 -3.08 14.36
C ILE A 65 -11.16 -4.45 14.63
N GLU A 66 -11.28 -4.85 15.89
CA GLU A 66 -11.90 -6.15 16.25
C GLU A 66 -13.35 -6.25 15.78
N ARG A 67 -14.11 -5.14 15.79
CA ARG A 67 -15.48 -5.08 15.26
C ARG A 67 -15.54 -5.30 13.75
N LEU A 68 -14.50 -4.92 13.00
CA LEU A 68 -14.45 -5.15 11.54
C LEU A 68 -14.44 -6.64 11.19
N PHE A 69 -13.96 -7.50 12.09
CA PHE A 69 -13.91 -8.95 11.85
C PHE A 69 -15.21 -9.69 12.17
N ALA A 70 -16.26 -8.97 12.59
CA ALA A 70 -17.56 -9.57 12.86
C ALA A 70 -18.21 -10.12 11.58
N ALA A 71 -18.90 -11.27 11.69
CA ALA A 71 -19.59 -11.93 10.58
C ALA A 71 -20.54 -11.02 9.77
N PRO A 72 -21.41 -10.18 10.38
CA PRO A 72 -22.27 -9.29 9.59
C PRO A 72 -21.47 -8.24 8.82
N VAL A 73 -20.37 -7.74 9.38
CA VAL A 73 -19.50 -6.77 8.71
C VAL A 73 -18.79 -7.40 7.52
N ARG A 74 -18.38 -8.67 7.62
CA ARG A 74 -17.79 -9.41 6.49
C ARG A 74 -18.75 -9.56 5.33
N LEU A 75 -20.02 -9.88 5.61
CA LEU A 75 -21.03 -10.03 4.58
C LEU A 75 -21.30 -8.69 3.88
N VAL A 76 -21.47 -7.61 4.64
CA VAL A 76 -21.62 -6.25 4.08
C VAL A 76 -20.39 -5.87 3.28
N SER A 77 -19.19 -6.15 3.79
CA SER A 77 -17.91 -5.86 3.11
C SER A 77 -17.80 -6.60 1.78
N LEU A 78 -18.24 -7.85 1.71
CA LEU A 78 -18.29 -8.62 0.47
C LEU A 78 -19.21 -7.94 -0.56
N PHE A 79 -20.43 -7.57 -0.15
CA PHE A 79 -21.36 -6.84 -1.03
C PHE A 79 -20.81 -5.48 -1.47
N VAL A 80 -20.14 -4.74 -0.59
CA VAL A 80 -19.50 -3.47 -0.92
C VAL A 80 -18.38 -3.68 -1.94
N LEU A 81 -17.50 -4.67 -1.74
CA LEU A 81 -16.40 -4.94 -2.68
C LEU A 81 -16.90 -5.40 -4.04
N VAL A 82 -17.89 -6.31 -4.07
CA VAL A 82 -18.52 -6.75 -5.31
C VAL A 82 -19.24 -5.60 -6.00
N GLY A 83 -20.00 -4.79 -5.26
CA GLY A 83 -20.68 -3.60 -5.79
C GLY A 83 -19.69 -2.59 -6.36
N MET A 84 -18.60 -2.31 -5.65
CA MET A 84 -17.53 -1.43 -6.13
C MET A 84 -16.86 -1.97 -7.40
N PHE A 85 -16.65 -3.27 -7.50
CA PHE A 85 -16.14 -3.89 -8.71
C PHE A 85 -17.05 -3.62 -9.91
N PHE A 86 -18.37 -3.81 -9.76
CA PHE A 86 -19.33 -3.51 -10.81
C PHE A 86 -19.37 -2.01 -11.17
N VAL A 87 -19.37 -1.13 -10.17
CA VAL A 87 -19.38 0.32 -10.39
C VAL A 87 -18.15 0.79 -11.15
N ILE A 88 -16.96 0.30 -10.79
CA ILE A 88 -15.71 0.68 -11.46
C ILE A 88 -15.68 0.09 -12.87
N HIS A 89 -15.98 -1.19 -13.03
CA HIS A 89 -15.86 -1.88 -14.31
C HIS A 89 -16.85 -1.37 -15.36
N PHE A 90 -18.11 -1.12 -14.98
CA PHE A 90 -19.15 -0.68 -15.91
C PHE A 90 -19.35 0.84 -15.93
N GLY A 91 -19.13 1.52 -14.80
CA GLY A 91 -19.33 2.96 -14.69
C GLY A 91 -18.14 3.79 -15.14
N PHE A 92 -16.92 3.27 -15.00
CA PHE A 92 -15.68 3.99 -15.31
C PHE A 92 -14.66 3.11 -16.05
N PRO A 93 -15.00 2.57 -17.24
CA PRO A 93 -14.13 1.65 -17.98
C PRO A 93 -12.76 2.28 -18.34
N ASP A 94 -12.73 3.60 -18.57
CA ASP A 94 -11.53 4.34 -18.97
C ASP A 94 -10.96 5.22 -17.84
N LEU A 95 -11.15 4.85 -16.56
CA LEU A 95 -10.60 5.64 -15.45
C LEU A 95 -9.07 5.73 -15.60
N PRO A 96 -8.50 6.94 -15.82
CA PRO A 96 -7.06 7.07 -16.00
C PRO A 96 -6.34 6.64 -14.71
N GLN A 97 -5.36 5.74 -14.82
CA GLN A 97 -4.62 5.24 -13.66
C GLN A 97 -3.95 6.36 -12.85
N ASP A 98 -3.64 7.48 -13.51
CA ASP A 98 -3.08 8.68 -12.89
C ASP A 98 -3.93 9.23 -11.73
N TRP A 99 -5.25 9.08 -11.79
CA TRP A 99 -6.16 9.47 -10.71
C TRP A 99 -5.93 8.63 -9.46
N LEU A 100 -5.65 7.34 -9.62
CA LEU A 100 -5.40 6.40 -8.53
C LEU A 100 -3.98 6.55 -7.95
N TYR A 101 -3.00 6.91 -8.78
CA TYR A 101 -1.61 7.11 -8.32
C TYR A 101 -1.42 8.38 -7.49
N GLY A 102 -2.33 9.35 -7.62
CA GLY A 102 -2.27 10.60 -6.87
C GLY A 102 -1.00 11.41 -7.17
N SER A 103 -0.39 11.22 -8.34
CA SER A 103 0.90 11.81 -8.70
C SER A 103 0.79 13.00 -9.65
N LYS A 104 -0.38 13.24 -10.22
CA LYS A 104 -0.66 14.35 -11.14
C LYS A 104 -1.52 15.42 -10.49
N SER A 105 -1.26 16.66 -10.88
CA SER A 105 -2.04 17.84 -10.49
C SER A 105 -3.38 17.91 -11.26
N TYR A 106 -4.32 18.72 -10.77
CA TYR A 106 -5.64 18.84 -11.42
C TYR A 106 -5.57 19.44 -12.83
N ASP A 107 -4.67 20.39 -13.04
CA ASP A 107 -4.40 20.98 -14.35
C ASP A 107 -3.87 19.97 -15.37
N THR A 108 -2.98 19.07 -14.95
CA THR A 108 -2.43 18.03 -15.85
C THR A 108 -3.41 16.90 -16.13
N LEU A 109 -4.46 16.78 -15.31
CA LEU A 109 -5.61 15.91 -15.57
C LEU A 109 -6.70 16.59 -16.40
N GLY A 110 -6.51 17.87 -16.78
CA GLY A 110 -7.42 18.61 -17.66
C GLY A 110 -8.77 18.93 -17.02
N VAL A 111 -8.85 19.00 -15.68
CA VAL A 111 -10.10 19.24 -14.94
C VAL A 111 -10.00 20.51 -14.11
N SER A 112 -11.12 21.20 -13.93
CA SER A 112 -11.18 22.36 -13.04
C SER A 112 -10.85 21.94 -11.59
N GLU A 113 -10.26 22.84 -10.81
CA GLU A 113 -9.87 22.56 -9.42
C GLU A 113 -11.03 22.02 -8.57
N SER A 114 -12.24 22.57 -8.73
CA SER A 114 -13.43 22.13 -8.01
C SER A 114 -13.85 20.70 -8.38
N ALA A 115 -13.81 20.37 -9.67
CA ALA A 115 -14.09 19.01 -10.14
C ALA A 115 -12.98 18.04 -9.70
N GLY A 116 -11.72 18.49 -9.72
CA GLY A 116 -10.55 17.77 -9.22
C GLY A 116 -10.68 17.37 -7.75
N ILE A 117 -11.07 18.32 -6.90
CA ILE A 117 -11.30 18.09 -5.47
C ILE A 117 -12.45 17.10 -5.26
N ALA A 118 -13.58 17.28 -5.95
CA ALA A 118 -14.74 16.40 -5.82
C ALA A 118 -14.41 14.95 -6.21
N SER A 119 -13.77 14.76 -7.36
CA SER A 119 -13.32 13.45 -7.83
C SER A 119 -12.31 12.81 -6.88
N ARG A 120 -11.35 13.58 -6.35
CA ARG A 120 -10.36 13.04 -5.40
C ARG A 120 -11.00 12.66 -4.06
N LEU A 121 -11.99 13.42 -3.58
CA LEU A 121 -12.78 13.04 -2.41
C LEU A 121 -13.58 11.74 -2.64
N ALA A 122 -14.18 11.59 -3.82
CA ALA A 122 -14.88 10.35 -4.19
C ALA A 122 -13.92 9.15 -4.19
N ILE A 123 -12.73 9.30 -4.78
CA ILE A 123 -11.68 8.26 -4.79
C ILE A 123 -11.21 7.93 -3.38
N TYR A 124 -11.06 8.92 -2.49
CA TYR A 124 -10.71 8.65 -1.10
C TYR A 124 -11.79 7.87 -0.36
N GLY A 125 -13.06 8.24 -0.55
CA GLY A 125 -14.20 7.50 0.01
C GLY A 125 -14.23 6.06 -0.48
N ALA A 126 -14.12 5.85 -1.79
CA ALA A 126 -14.07 4.53 -2.40
C ALA A 126 -12.89 3.70 -1.88
N SER A 127 -11.70 4.30 -1.81
CA SER A 127 -10.49 3.65 -1.32
C SER A 127 -10.61 3.23 0.15
N LEU A 128 -11.19 4.08 1.00
CA LEU A 128 -11.43 3.74 2.40
C LEU A 128 -12.44 2.59 2.54
N LEU A 129 -13.55 2.64 1.80
CA LEU A 129 -14.55 1.57 1.81
C LEU A 129 -13.95 0.23 1.36
N MET A 130 -13.20 0.24 0.28
CA MET A 130 -12.53 -0.97 -0.22
C MET A 130 -11.45 -1.46 0.75
N MET A 131 -10.66 -0.55 1.34
CA MET A 131 -9.63 -0.89 2.32
C MET A 131 -10.23 -1.55 3.56
N PHE A 132 -11.27 -0.96 4.16
CA PHE A 132 -11.94 -1.53 5.33
C PHE A 132 -12.72 -2.80 5.00
N GLY A 133 -13.34 -2.84 3.82
CA GLY A 133 -14.03 -4.04 3.33
C GLY A 133 -13.08 -5.21 3.16
N PHE A 134 -11.93 -4.97 2.53
CA PHE A 134 -10.89 -5.99 2.39
C PHE A 134 -10.34 -6.41 3.76
N LEU A 135 -10.04 -5.45 4.64
CA LEU A 135 -9.54 -5.73 5.99
C LEU A 135 -10.52 -6.61 6.80
N SER A 136 -11.83 -6.38 6.68
CA SER A 136 -12.86 -7.19 7.35
C SER A 136 -12.84 -8.66 6.93
N LEU A 137 -12.56 -8.92 5.66
CA LEU A 137 -12.49 -10.27 5.08
C LEU A 137 -11.20 -11.02 5.46
N ILE A 138 -10.17 -10.32 5.96
CA ILE A 138 -8.94 -10.99 6.40
C ILE A 138 -9.27 -11.91 7.59
N PRO A 139 -8.90 -13.21 7.49
CA PRO A 139 -9.14 -14.14 8.59
C PRO A 139 -8.27 -13.78 9.80
N SER A 140 -8.87 -13.82 11.00
CA SER A 140 -8.18 -13.54 12.26
C SER A 140 -7.31 -14.70 12.77
N ARG A 141 -7.34 -15.85 12.09
CA ARG A 141 -6.59 -17.05 12.47
C ARG A 141 -5.17 -17.00 11.88
N ARG A 142 -4.19 -17.51 12.64
CA ARG A 142 -2.82 -17.72 12.14
C ARG A 142 -2.79 -18.99 11.28
N PHE A 143 -2.27 -18.87 10.08
CA PHE A 143 -2.02 -20.01 9.19
C PHE A 143 -0.52 -20.26 9.03
N SER A 144 -0.14 -21.42 8.49
CA SER A 144 1.28 -21.75 8.24
C SER A 144 1.97 -20.73 7.31
N PHE A 145 1.24 -20.16 6.36
CA PHE A 145 1.74 -19.09 5.47
C PHE A 145 1.84 -17.72 6.14
N SER A 146 1.24 -17.50 7.32
CA SER A 146 1.37 -16.23 8.06
C SER A 146 2.81 -15.95 8.45
N VAL A 147 3.64 -16.99 8.63
CA VAL A 147 5.08 -16.86 8.87
C VAL A 147 5.80 -16.20 7.69
N LEU A 148 5.36 -16.50 6.46
CA LEU A 148 5.90 -15.89 5.25
C LEU A 148 5.46 -14.42 5.14
N GLY A 149 4.21 -14.13 5.52
CA GLY A 149 3.66 -12.77 5.65
C GLY A 149 4.51 -11.87 6.57
N ALA A 150 4.95 -12.38 7.72
CA ALA A 150 5.81 -11.65 8.65
C ALA A 150 7.21 -11.33 8.07
N ARG A 151 7.63 -12.03 7.02
CA ARG A 151 8.95 -11.87 6.36
C ARG A 151 8.86 -11.07 5.06
N THR A 152 7.68 -10.58 4.69
CA THR A 152 7.45 -9.84 3.45
C THR A 152 8.32 -8.59 3.30
N PHE A 153 8.65 -7.90 4.39
CA PHE A 153 9.56 -6.75 4.35
C PHE A 153 10.96 -7.12 3.85
N TYR A 154 11.49 -8.26 4.30
CA TYR A 154 12.78 -8.77 3.85
C TYR A 154 12.75 -9.12 2.36
N ILE A 155 11.71 -9.84 1.94
CA ILE A 155 11.50 -10.22 0.53
C ILE A 155 11.38 -8.96 -0.33
N TYR A 156 10.62 -7.96 0.14
CA TYR A 156 10.41 -6.69 -0.55
C TYR A 156 11.71 -5.92 -0.78
N ILE A 157 12.66 -5.96 0.16
CA ILE A 157 13.94 -5.27 -0.06
C ILE A 157 14.83 -6.08 -1.00
N LEU A 158 14.89 -7.40 -0.85
CA LEU A 158 15.81 -8.23 -1.62
C LEU A 158 15.38 -8.45 -3.07
N HIS A 159 14.07 -8.60 -3.34
CA HIS A 159 13.60 -8.89 -4.71
C HIS A 159 13.94 -7.76 -5.69
N GLY A 160 14.01 -6.50 -5.22
CA GLY A 160 14.35 -5.36 -6.07
C GLY A 160 15.77 -5.46 -6.66
N PHE A 161 16.73 -6.00 -5.90
CA PHE A 161 18.08 -6.25 -6.40
C PHE A 161 18.10 -7.36 -7.45
N ILE A 162 17.31 -8.41 -7.25
CA ILE A 162 17.20 -9.54 -8.18
C ILE A 162 16.53 -9.08 -9.48
N LEU A 163 15.43 -8.33 -9.40
CA LEU A 163 14.77 -7.77 -10.56
C LEU A 163 15.68 -6.83 -11.34
N LYS A 164 16.43 -5.97 -10.64
CA LYS A 164 17.42 -5.10 -11.29
C LYS A 164 18.48 -5.92 -12.01
N TYR A 165 19.02 -6.97 -11.39
CA TYR A 165 19.98 -7.86 -12.03
C TYR A 165 19.38 -8.56 -13.26
N LEU A 166 18.18 -9.12 -13.16
CA LEU A 166 17.51 -9.80 -14.29
C LEU A 166 17.23 -8.84 -15.45
N HIS A 167 16.90 -7.58 -15.18
CA HIS A 167 16.70 -6.56 -16.22
C HIS A 167 17.97 -6.23 -17.01
N GLU A 168 19.16 -6.37 -16.41
CA GLU A 168 20.44 -6.14 -17.10
C GLU A 168 20.89 -7.38 -17.92
N THR A 169 20.13 -8.48 -17.88
CA THR A 169 20.37 -9.71 -18.64
C THR A 169 19.35 -9.85 -19.76
N PRO A 170 19.57 -10.69 -20.80
CA PRO A 170 18.57 -10.93 -21.86
C PRO A 170 17.33 -11.72 -21.39
N PHE A 171 17.14 -11.86 -20.08
CA PHE A 171 16.04 -12.61 -19.48
C PHE A 171 14.64 -12.05 -19.80
N PRO A 172 14.40 -10.71 -19.81
CA PRO A 172 13.10 -10.16 -20.18
C PRO A 172 12.72 -10.50 -21.63
N ASP A 173 13.67 -10.39 -22.56
CA ASP A 173 13.45 -10.68 -23.97
C ASP A 173 13.13 -12.17 -24.19
N PHE A 174 13.84 -13.06 -23.48
CA PHE A 174 13.57 -14.50 -23.50
C PHE A 174 12.15 -14.86 -23.02
N ILE A 175 11.67 -14.22 -21.95
CA ILE A 175 10.33 -14.50 -21.41
C ILE A 175 9.22 -14.03 -22.37
N MET A 176 9.44 -12.89 -23.03
CA MET A 176 8.50 -12.34 -24.01
C MET A 176 8.38 -13.23 -25.24
N ASP A 177 9.51 -13.76 -25.74
CA ASP A 177 9.56 -14.63 -26.92
C ASP A 177 8.92 -16.01 -26.65
N VAL A 178 9.11 -16.57 -25.45
CA VAL A 178 8.60 -17.89 -25.07
C VAL A 178 7.16 -17.85 -24.52
N HIS A 179 6.53 -16.66 -24.43
CA HIS A 179 5.24 -16.46 -23.72
C HIS A 179 5.23 -17.12 -22.32
N GLY A 180 6.38 -17.04 -21.63
CA GLY A 180 6.68 -17.80 -20.43
C GLY A 180 6.00 -17.30 -19.15
N TYR A 181 4.79 -16.75 -19.21
CA TYR A 181 4.08 -16.23 -18.02
C TYR A 181 3.96 -17.26 -16.88
N PRO A 182 3.71 -18.57 -17.14
CA PRO A 182 3.74 -19.58 -16.07
C PRO A 182 5.13 -19.75 -15.44
N LEU A 183 6.19 -19.68 -16.25
CA LEU A 183 7.57 -19.76 -15.76
C LEU A 183 7.91 -18.55 -14.89
N LEU A 184 7.47 -17.36 -15.28
CA LEU A 184 7.66 -16.13 -14.50
C LEU A 184 6.92 -16.19 -13.15
N LEU A 185 5.71 -16.74 -13.14
CA LEU A 185 4.94 -16.96 -11.91
C LEU A 185 5.63 -17.99 -11.01
N ALA A 186 6.08 -19.11 -11.57
CA ALA A 186 6.82 -20.13 -10.83
C ALA A 186 8.13 -19.56 -10.22
N LEU A 187 8.88 -18.78 -11.00
CA LEU A 187 10.10 -18.13 -10.54
C LEU A 187 9.82 -17.11 -9.43
N SER A 188 8.74 -16.34 -9.56
CA SER A 188 8.32 -15.37 -8.54
C SER A 188 7.97 -16.06 -7.21
N VAL A 189 7.23 -17.18 -7.26
CA VAL A 189 6.91 -17.98 -6.07
C VAL A 189 8.17 -18.61 -5.48
N ALA A 190 9.04 -19.17 -6.32
CA ALA A 190 10.31 -19.75 -5.86
C ALA A 190 11.18 -18.69 -5.17
N MET A 191 11.33 -17.51 -5.77
CA MET A 191 12.06 -16.38 -5.20
C MET A 191 11.46 -15.96 -3.86
N MET A 192 10.13 -15.83 -3.76
CA MET A 192 9.46 -15.51 -2.49
C MET A 192 9.80 -16.53 -1.39
N LEU A 193 9.78 -17.82 -1.70
CA LEU A 193 10.09 -18.89 -0.73
C LEU A 193 11.56 -18.90 -0.33
N ILE A 194 12.48 -18.68 -1.27
CA ILE A 194 13.93 -18.62 -1.02
C ILE A 194 14.27 -17.40 -0.17
N LEU A 195 13.79 -16.21 -0.54
CA LEU A 195 14.07 -14.96 0.19
C LEU A 195 13.36 -14.93 1.55
N GLY A 196 12.18 -15.55 1.64
CA GLY A 196 11.44 -15.73 2.89
C GLY A 196 12.00 -16.83 3.80
N SER A 197 13.06 -17.53 3.39
CA SER A 197 13.65 -18.60 4.17
C SER A 197 14.38 -18.06 5.42
N LYS A 198 14.42 -18.88 6.49
CA LYS A 198 15.11 -18.55 7.75
C LYS A 198 16.59 -18.12 7.56
N PRO A 199 17.43 -18.74 6.70
CA PRO A 199 18.82 -18.34 6.56
C PRO A 199 18.98 -16.95 5.94
N VAL A 200 18.21 -16.64 4.91
CA VAL A 200 18.27 -15.33 4.23
C VAL A 200 17.83 -14.21 5.16
N VAL A 201 16.71 -14.40 5.87
CA VAL A 201 16.24 -13.41 6.86
C VAL A 201 17.27 -13.21 7.96
N ARG A 202 17.93 -14.28 8.45
CA ARG A 202 18.97 -14.16 9.48
C ARG A 202 20.17 -13.35 9.01
N LEU A 203 20.58 -13.50 7.75
CA LEU A 203 21.71 -12.78 7.16
C LEU A 203 21.39 -11.28 7.00
N VAL A 204 20.15 -10.95 6.61
CA VAL A 204 19.72 -9.59 6.28
C VAL A 204 19.25 -8.80 7.51
N ARG A 205 18.79 -9.48 8.57
CA ARG A 205 18.30 -8.86 9.81
C ARG A 205 19.22 -7.81 10.45
N PRO A 206 20.55 -8.00 10.56
CA PRO A 206 21.44 -7.01 11.13
C PRO A 206 21.47 -5.71 10.32
N LEU A 207 21.38 -5.81 9.00
CA LEU A 207 21.39 -4.67 8.08
C LEU A 207 20.09 -3.86 8.15
N LEU A 208 18.95 -4.53 8.31
CA LEU A 208 17.62 -3.88 8.28
C LEU A 208 17.12 -3.42 9.65
N GLU A 209 17.25 -4.25 10.68
CA GLU A 209 16.70 -3.93 12.01
C GLU A 209 17.70 -3.18 12.89
N TRP A 210 18.94 -2.96 12.41
CA TRP A 210 20.07 -2.47 13.22
C TRP A 210 20.15 -3.18 14.59
N ARG A 211 19.76 -4.46 14.62
CA ARG A 211 19.69 -5.29 15.83
C ARG A 211 20.46 -6.56 15.55
N TRP A 212 21.53 -6.79 16.31
CA TRP A 212 22.32 -8.01 16.21
C TRP A 212 21.45 -9.24 16.53
N PRO A 213 21.67 -10.39 15.87
CA PRO A 213 20.87 -11.58 16.12
C PRO A 213 21.15 -12.10 17.55
N ASN A 214 20.24 -11.85 18.49
CA ASN A 214 20.26 -12.56 19.77
C ASN A 214 19.83 -14.02 19.53
N TRP A 215 20.76 -14.94 19.75
CA TRP A 215 20.68 -16.38 19.45
C TRP A 215 19.52 -17.14 20.13
N ARG A 216 18.71 -16.49 20.98
CA ARG A 216 17.66 -17.12 21.80
C ARG A 216 16.22 -16.92 21.31
N GLN A 217 15.97 -16.21 20.21
CA GLN A 217 14.59 -15.90 19.76
C GLN A 217 14.11 -16.69 18.54
N THR A 218 14.85 -17.69 18.06
CA THR A 218 14.49 -18.43 16.83
C THR A 218 13.59 -19.64 17.02
N THR A 219 12.96 -19.81 18.19
CA THR A 219 12.15 -20.99 18.54
C THR A 219 10.66 -20.69 18.80
N THR A 220 10.09 -19.64 18.22
CA THR A 220 8.64 -19.43 18.21
C THR A 220 8.17 -18.84 16.89
#